data_AF-A0A956H6I4-F1
#
_entry.id   AF-A0A956H6I4-F1
#
_cell.length_a   1.000
_cell.length_b   1.000
_cell.length_c   1.000
_cell.angle_alpha   90.00
_cell.angle_beta   90.00
_cell.angle_gamma   90.00
#
_symmetry.space_group_name_H-M   'P 1'
#
loop_
_entity.id
_entity.type
_entity.pdbx_description
1 polymer ?
#
loop_
_entity_poly.entity_id
_entity_poly.type
_entity_poly.pdbx_seq_one_letter_code
_entity_poly.pdbx_strand_id
1 'polypeptide(L)'
;MTAWFPRPSSSADIRLLGASGELGVDELLTLLQSPTAVEWRDKVGVISPAEGSAKASTRLLASGGWVFKTDTGQAEPSRGGPQIRIARLLQVASRVEIWHPDKRWFLLRSEDRWWPVSVCPQLLTLRAITDWRRFSRSWSGVIARAIELSRHHNIGLDLGPANFAIEAGLDPAAAPIWYIDDELYPALELSEIAAAIVNRIPEQPALDDDDWYDFGQELRGRLEPYIAGPWQWSELFLQIGDVPLAASHDEARAALLTGLRELDDKVAFAASSASGWRIVDLGRDDEPRDLDEPLANADTSHPPTSSATQPALTAVLADVHGNLAALEAVIAAAEAEGVDSWLFLGDAVGYGPHSREVVARLASLPNFAGIRGNHDHMLCFGGEHEANSLARVSLAHARRTMDEAGRAWLMTLPVELRGPLADDDQGWLAVHGAPVDPARFTAYVYSLNFRANLEHLVADPARLCFHGHTHVPAVYCLRKAAGVGEQLELDEDRELVLPTAVATLVNPGSVGQPRDGDIRASFALWDRRAMRLRLRRLRYPLSQTTAAMVAAGLPDDLVARLEIGR
;
A
#
# COMPACT_ATOMS: atom_id res chain seq x y z
N MET A 1 2.73 -46.59 15.41
CA MET A 1 3.25 -45.25 15.10
C MET A 1 2.11 -44.46 14.50
N THR A 2 1.84 -43.28 15.02
CA THR A 2 0.82 -42.37 14.50
C THR A 2 1.19 -41.97 13.07
N ALA A 3 0.26 -42.10 12.13
CA ALA A 3 0.47 -41.61 10.76
C ALA A 3 0.67 -40.08 10.81
N TRP A 4 1.53 -39.54 9.93
CA TRP A 4 1.82 -38.11 9.93
C TRP A 4 0.67 -37.31 9.30
N PHE A 5 0.01 -37.87 8.29
CA PHE A 5 -1.30 -37.41 7.85
C PHE A 5 -2.41 -38.16 8.64
N PRO A 6 -3.42 -37.46 9.20
CA PRO A 6 -4.49 -38.09 9.98
C PRO A 6 -5.27 -39.11 9.16
N ARG A 7 -5.64 -40.25 9.77
CA ARG A 7 -6.35 -41.36 9.09
C ARG A 7 -7.69 -41.67 9.76
N PRO A 8 -8.78 -41.86 8.99
CA PRO A 8 -10.05 -42.34 9.52
C PRO A 8 -9.93 -43.83 9.89
N SER A 9 -10.75 -44.28 10.85
CA SER A 9 -10.92 -45.70 11.13
C SER A 9 -12.15 -46.29 10.42
N SER A 10 -13.15 -45.46 10.12
CA SER A 10 -14.39 -45.86 9.46
C SER A 10 -15.01 -44.70 8.67
N SER A 11 -16.03 -44.97 7.85
CA SER A 11 -16.78 -43.94 7.11
C SER A 11 -17.48 -42.94 8.05
N ALA A 12 -17.82 -43.35 9.29
CA ALA A 12 -18.40 -42.46 10.30
C ALA A 12 -17.44 -41.34 10.76
N ASP A 13 -16.15 -41.50 10.51
CA ASP A 13 -15.12 -40.51 10.81
C ASP A 13 -15.00 -39.43 9.73
N ILE A 14 -15.68 -39.58 8.59
CA ILE A 14 -15.65 -38.61 7.49
C ILE A 14 -17.01 -37.92 7.42
N ARG A 15 -17.02 -36.59 7.34
CA ARG A 15 -18.24 -35.81 7.09
C ARG A 15 -18.06 -34.80 5.98
N LEU A 16 -18.81 -34.99 4.90
CA LEU A 16 -18.96 -34.02 3.82
C LEU A 16 -19.82 -32.84 4.29
N LEU A 17 -19.41 -31.62 3.96
CA LEU A 17 -20.11 -30.40 4.34
C LEU A 17 -20.73 -29.64 3.15
N GLY A 18 -20.59 -30.17 1.92
CA GLY A 18 -21.10 -29.58 0.69
C GLY A 18 -21.28 -30.63 -0.42
N ALA A 19 -21.83 -30.21 -1.56
CA ALA A 19 -22.18 -31.08 -2.68
C ALA A 19 -21.16 -31.03 -3.86
N SER A 20 -20.12 -30.21 -3.78
CA SER A 20 -19.13 -30.05 -4.86
C SER A 20 -18.22 -31.27 -5.01
N GLY A 21 -17.69 -31.53 -6.22
CA GLY A 21 -16.75 -32.60 -6.59
C GLY A 21 -17.31 -34.03 -6.66
N GLU A 22 -16.47 -35.01 -6.99
CA GLU A 22 -16.94 -36.38 -7.33
C GLU A 22 -16.87 -37.38 -6.16
N LEU A 23 -15.89 -37.27 -5.26
CA LEU A 23 -15.57 -38.32 -4.28
C LEU A 23 -16.58 -38.46 -3.13
N GLY A 24 -17.26 -39.60 -3.05
CA GLY A 24 -18.11 -40.01 -1.93
C GLY A 24 -17.34 -40.38 -0.66
N VAL A 25 -18.06 -40.57 0.45
CA VAL A 25 -17.44 -40.91 1.75
C VAL A 25 -16.64 -42.22 1.71
N ASP A 26 -17.17 -43.26 1.06
CA ASP A 26 -16.49 -44.57 1.00
C ASP A 26 -15.26 -44.54 0.09
N GLU A 27 -15.27 -43.72 -0.96
CA GLU A 27 -14.11 -43.50 -1.83
C GLU A 27 -13.03 -42.72 -1.09
N LEU A 28 -13.39 -41.66 -0.36
CA LEU A 28 -12.45 -40.92 0.51
C LEU A 28 -11.82 -41.83 1.55
N LEU A 29 -12.61 -42.72 2.18
CA LEU A 29 -12.10 -43.71 3.13
C LEU A 29 -11.08 -44.64 2.46
N THR A 30 -11.42 -45.17 1.29
CA THR A 30 -10.55 -46.07 0.51
C THR A 30 -9.23 -45.39 0.13
N LEU A 31 -9.29 -44.16 -0.37
CA LEU A 31 -8.12 -43.37 -0.74
C LEU A 31 -7.25 -43.02 0.49
N LEU A 32 -7.87 -42.60 1.59
CA LEU A 32 -7.19 -42.27 2.85
C LEU A 32 -6.61 -43.52 3.55
N GLN A 33 -7.11 -44.72 3.30
CA GLN A 33 -6.56 -45.96 3.88
C GLN A 33 -5.71 -46.77 2.91
N SER A 34 -5.56 -46.30 1.66
CA SER A 34 -4.83 -47.04 0.63
C SER A 34 -3.39 -47.34 1.08
N PRO A 35 -2.92 -48.59 0.92
CA PRO A 35 -1.54 -48.95 1.21
C PRO A 35 -0.54 -48.27 0.26
N THR A 36 -1.01 -47.75 -0.88
CA THR A 36 -0.19 -46.99 -1.84
C THR A 36 -0.22 -45.48 -1.59
N ALA A 37 -0.91 -45.02 -0.55
CA ALA A 37 -0.97 -43.60 -0.23
C ALA A 37 0.38 -43.09 0.29
N VAL A 38 0.91 -42.02 -0.32
CA VAL A 38 2.23 -41.47 -0.04
C VAL A 38 2.11 -40.15 0.71
N GLU A 39 2.73 -40.04 1.88
CA GLU A 39 2.84 -38.79 2.63
C GLU A 39 3.96 -37.91 2.01
N TRP A 40 3.61 -36.76 1.46
CA TRP A 40 4.57 -35.83 0.84
C TRP A 40 5.23 -34.93 1.88
N ARG A 41 6.06 -35.54 2.73
CA ARG A 41 6.78 -34.84 3.81
C ARG A 41 7.88 -33.92 3.27
N ASP A 42 8.50 -34.29 2.16
CA ASP A 42 9.53 -33.53 1.44
C ASP A 42 9.00 -32.24 0.80
N LYS A 43 7.68 -32.11 0.67
CA LYS A 43 7.01 -30.90 0.16
C LYS A 43 6.65 -29.90 1.26
N VAL A 44 7.01 -30.18 2.52
CA VAL A 44 6.64 -29.39 3.70
C VAL A 44 7.87 -28.82 4.39
N GLY A 45 7.80 -27.54 4.76
CA GLY A 45 8.91 -26.78 5.37
C GLY A 45 9.73 -25.99 4.34
N VAL A 46 10.30 -24.85 4.75
CA VAL A 46 11.18 -24.01 3.93
C VAL A 46 12.62 -24.32 4.31
N ILE A 47 13.36 -25.00 3.43
CA ILE A 47 14.81 -25.24 3.62
C ILE A 47 15.61 -24.11 2.92
N SER A 48 15.03 -23.50 1.89
CA SER A 48 15.50 -22.28 1.22
C SER A 48 14.34 -21.64 0.42
N PRO A 49 14.45 -20.40 -0.11
CA PRO A 49 13.46 -19.85 -1.05
C PRO A 49 13.13 -20.77 -2.24
N ALA A 50 14.06 -21.67 -2.59
CA ALA A 50 13.94 -22.63 -3.69
C ALA A 50 13.36 -24.00 -3.26
N GLU A 51 13.34 -24.35 -1.96
CA GLU A 51 13.02 -25.72 -1.50
C GLU A 51 11.90 -25.72 -0.44
N GLY A 52 10.69 -26.05 -0.92
CA GLY A 52 9.46 -26.28 -0.14
C GLY A 52 8.53 -25.07 -0.03
N SER A 53 7.23 -25.24 -0.32
CA SER A 53 6.24 -24.14 -0.36
C SER A 53 5.14 -24.23 0.69
N ALA A 54 5.08 -25.31 1.48
CA ALA A 54 4.03 -25.50 2.47
C ALA A 54 4.55 -25.27 3.90
N LYS A 55 3.73 -24.66 4.74
CA LYS A 55 4.01 -24.44 6.19
C LYS A 55 4.39 -25.76 6.86
N ALA A 56 5.31 -25.74 7.83
CA ALA A 56 5.71 -26.94 8.57
C ALA A 56 4.54 -27.67 9.28
N SER A 57 3.44 -26.94 9.53
CA SER A 57 2.18 -27.45 10.08
C SER A 57 1.32 -28.21 9.05
N THR A 58 1.53 -27.98 7.75
CA THR A 58 0.79 -28.63 6.66
C THR A 58 1.09 -30.12 6.61
N ARG A 59 0.07 -30.90 6.28
CA ARG A 59 0.15 -32.34 6.00
C ARG A 59 -0.42 -32.57 4.61
N LEU A 60 0.33 -33.29 3.78
CA LEU A 60 -0.05 -33.64 2.41
C LEU A 60 -0.02 -35.16 2.22
N LEU A 61 -1.02 -35.68 1.54
CA LEU A 61 -1.10 -37.10 1.21
C LEU A 61 -1.54 -37.25 -0.24
N ALA A 62 -0.76 -37.95 -1.05
CA ALA A 62 -1.16 -38.34 -2.39
C ALA A 62 -1.68 -39.79 -2.40
N SER A 63 -2.82 -40.03 -3.01
CA SER A 63 -3.42 -41.36 -3.11
C SER A 63 -4.34 -41.44 -4.31
N GLY A 64 -4.16 -42.46 -5.16
CA GLY A 64 -5.07 -42.76 -6.27
C GLY A 64 -5.29 -41.60 -7.27
N GLY A 65 -4.29 -40.75 -7.50
CA GLY A 65 -4.42 -39.56 -8.36
C GLY A 65 -5.04 -38.34 -7.68
N TRP A 66 -5.21 -38.37 -6.36
CA TRP A 66 -5.72 -37.26 -5.55
C TRP A 66 -4.69 -36.81 -4.53
N VAL A 67 -4.74 -35.52 -4.18
CA VAL A 67 -3.91 -34.92 -3.13
C VAL A 67 -4.82 -34.40 -2.04
N PHE A 68 -4.60 -34.88 -0.83
CA PHE A 68 -5.26 -34.43 0.39
C PHE A 68 -4.36 -33.46 1.13
N LYS A 69 -4.97 -32.40 1.69
CA LYS A 69 -4.30 -31.37 2.46
C LYS A 69 -5.02 -31.12 3.78
N THR A 70 -4.25 -30.96 4.85
CA THR A 70 -4.73 -30.45 6.15
C THR A 70 -3.60 -29.72 6.86
N ASP A 71 -3.91 -29.08 7.98
CA ASP A 71 -2.95 -28.35 8.81
C ASP A 71 -3.12 -28.73 10.28
N THR A 72 -2.01 -29.09 10.93
CA THR A 72 -1.99 -29.50 12.34
C THR A 72 -2.46 -28.43 13.33
N GLY A 73 -2.31 -27.14 12.99
CA GLY A 73 -2.81 -26.01 13.75
C GLY A 73 -4.33 -25.80 13.63
N GLN A 74 -4.97 -26.43 12.64
CA GLN A 74 -6.43 -26.31 12.44
C GLN A 74 -7.23 -27.47 13.04
N ALA A 75 -6.56 -28.52 13.52
CA ALA A 75 -7.21 -29.64 14.17
C ALA A 75 -7.71 -29.26 15.57
N GLU A 76 -8.95 -29.61 15.91
CA GLU A 76 -9.53 -29.26 17.21
C GLU A 76 -10.21 -30.45 17.88
N PRO A 77 -10.28 -30.52 19.23
CA PRO A 77 -11.06 -31.55 19.92
C PRO A 77 -12.55 -31.47 19.59
N SER A 78 -13.05 -30.25 19.35
CA SER A 78 -14.45 -30.01 19.00
C SER A 78 -14.65 -29.91 17.49
N ARG A 79 -15.84 -30.30 17.01
CA ARG A 79 -16.18 -30.22 15.59
C ARG A 79 -16.43 -28.78 15.12
N GLY A 80 -16.81 -27.89 16.02
CA GLY A 80 -17.37 -26.56 15.68
C GLY A 80 -16.42 -25.69 14.85
N GLY A 81 -15.19 -25.48 15.33
CA GLY A 81 -14.20 -24.64 14.65
C GLY A 81 -13.88 -25.12 13.23
N PRO A 82 -13.43 -26.37 13.03
CA PRO A 82 -13.16 -26.93 11.71
C PRO A 82 -14.35 -26.86 10.76
N GLN A 83 -15.57 -27.11 11.26
CA GLN A 83 -16.80 -27.04 10.47
C GLN A 83 -17.07 -25.62 9.95
N ILE A 84 -16.90 -24.60 10.81
CA ILE A 84 -17.08 -23.19 10.43
C ILE A 84 -16.05 -22.77 9.37
N ARG A 85 -14.79 -23.22 9.49
CA ARG A 85 -13.74 -22.92 8.49
C ARG A 85 -14.11 -23.47 7.11
N ILE A 86 -14.49 -24.73 7.02
CA ILE A 86 -14.91 -25.34 5.74
C ILE A 86 -16.16 -24.64 5.20
N ALA A 87 -17.14 -24.31 6.05
CA ALA A 87 -18.34 -23.61 5.61
C ALA A 87 -18.03 -22.25 4.96
N ARG A 88 -17.04 -21.51 5.47
CA ARG A 88 -16.58 -20.25 4.85
C ARG A 88 -15.97 -20.49 3.47
N LEU A 89 -15.15 -21.52 3.31
CA LEU A 89 -14.56 -21.87 2.00
C LEU A 89 -15.62 -22.28 0.99
N LEU A 90 -16.61 -23.09 1.40
CA LEU A 90 -17.73 -23.48 0.54
C LEU A 90 -18.58 -22.28 0.11
N GLN A 91 -18.77 -21.29 0.99
CA GLN A 91 -19.48 -20.04 0.66
C GLN A 91 -18.72 -19.20 -0.37
N VAL A 92 -17.39 -19.22 -0.33
CA VAL A 92 -16.57 -18.54 -1.35
C VAL A 92 -16.60 -19.34 -2.65
N ALA A 93 -16.41 -20.66 -2.59
CA ALA A 93 -16.42 -21.54 -3.75
C ALA A 93 -17.76 -21.50 -4.53
N SER A 94 -18.87 -21.16 -3.88
CA SER A 94 -20.16 -20.97 -4.55
C SER A 94 -20.28 -19.65 -5.31
N ARG A 95 -19.31 -18.75 -5.19
CA ARG A 95 -19.32 -17.38 -5.76
C ARG A 95 -18.21 -17.16 -6.77
N VAL A 96 -17.10 -17.88 -6.64
CA VAL A 96 -15.91 -17.69 -7.46
C VAL A 96 -15.35 -19.03 -7.93
N GLU A 97 -14.95 -19.06 -9.20
CA GLU A 97 -14.37 -20.23 -9.85
C GLU A 97 -12.84 -20.11 -9.84
N ILE A 98 -12.24 -20.43 -8.70
CA ILE A 98 -10.77 -20.44 -8.54
C ILE A 98 -10.21 -21.84 -8.22
N TRP A 99 -11.03 -22.73 -7.66
CA TRP A 99 -10.63 -24.10 -7.34
C TRP A 99 -11.11 -25.07 -8.42
N HIS A 100 -10.39 -26.17 -8.57
CA HIS A 100 -10.79 -27.27 -9.44
C HIS A 100 -12.24 -27.72 -9.12
N PRO A 101 -13.10 -28.00 -10.12
CA PRO A 101 -14.49 -28.43 -9.90
C PRO A 101 -14.61 -29.65 -8.97
N ASP A 102 -13.63 -30.54 -9.05
CA ASP A 102 -13.56 -31.74 -8.21
C ASP A 102 -12.93 -31.53 -6.82
N LYS A 103 -12.52 -30.30 -6.49
CA LYS A 103 -12.01 -30.02 -5.15
C LYS A 103 -13.15 -30.18 -4.13
N ARG A 104 -12.85 -30.92 -3.07
CA ARG A 104 -13.76 -31.17 -1.95
C ARG A 104 -13.14 -30.75 -0.63
N TRP A 105 -13.99 -30.32 0.29
CA TRP A 105 -13.64 -30.12 1.69
C TRP A 105 -14.52 -31.00 2.57
N PHE A 106 -13.92 -31.61 3.58
CA PHE A 106 -14.60 -32.49 4.51
C PHE A 106 -13.96 -32.46 5.88
N LEU A 107 -14.73 -32.86 6.88
CA LEU A 107 -14.22 -33.10 8.23
C LEU A 107 -13.75 -34.54 8.33
N LEU A 108 -12.56 -34.70 8.87
CA LEU A 108 -11.99 -35.98 9.21
C LEU A 108 -11.82 -36.07 10.73
N ARG A 109 -12.41 -37.10 11.35
CA ARG A 109 -12.08 -37.49 12.71
C ARG A 109 -10.93 -38.47 12.66
N SER A 110 -9.87 -38.14 13.37
CA SER A 110 -8.75 -39.06 13.57
C SER A 110 -8.26 -38.85 14.99
N GLU A 111 -8.17 -39.96 15.73
CA GLU A 111 -7.98 -39.92 17.18
C GLU A 111 -9.08 -39.09 17.86
N ASP A 112 -8.73 -38.28 18.85
CA ASP A 112 -9.65 -37.42 19.60
C ASP A 112 -9.78 -36.01 19.00
N ARG A 113 -9.52 -35.85 17.69
CA ARG A 113 -9.54 -34.53 17.01
C ARG A 113 -10.32 -34.56 15.70
N TRP A 114 -10.88 -33.40 15.37
CA TRP A 114 -11.52 -33.07 14.12
C TRP A 114 -10.59 -32.22 13.27
N TRP A 115 -10.34 -32.68 12.05
CA TRP A 115 -9.44 -32.10 11.08
C TRP A 115 -10.25 -31.54 9.91
N PRO A 116 -10.08 -30.26 9.56
CA PRO A 116 -10.54 -29.80 8.26
C PRO A 116 -9.58 -30.31 7.18
N VAL A 117 -10.12 -31.01 6.19
CA VAL A 117 -9.34 -31.62 5.11
C VAL A 117 -9.89 -31.15 3.78
N SER A 118 -9.00 -30.79 2.86
CA SER A 118 -9.35 -30.64 1.45
C SER A 118 -8.75 -31.78 0.63
N VAL A 119 -9.38 -32.09 -0.50
CA VAL A 119 -8.87 -33.02 -1.51
C VAL A 119 -9.08 -32.43 -2.88
N CYS A 120 -8.09 -32.53 -3.75
CA CYS A 120 -8.17 -32.15 -5.16
C CYS A 120 -7.48 -33.21 -6.03
N PRO A 121 -7.82 -33.28 -7.33
CA PRO A 121 -7.04 -34.10 -8.26
C PRO A 121 -5.57 -33.71 -8.19
N GLN A 122 -4.68 -34.66 -8.48
CA GLN A 122 -3.26 -34.41 -8.54
C GLN A 122 -2.95 -33.56 -9.78
N LEU A 123 -2.60 -32.30 -9.55
CA LEU A 123 -2.28 -31.32 -10.59
C LEU A 123 -0.78 -31.02 -10.65
N LEU A 124 -0.34 -30.42 -11.76
CA LEU A 124 1.02 -29.92 -11.95
C LEU A 124 1.09 -28.44 -11.54
N THR A 125 1.83 -28.13 -10.48
CA THR A 125 2.01 -26.73 -10.01
C THR A 125 2.73 -25.88 -11.04
N LEU A 126 2.42 -24.58 -11.15
CA LEU A 126 3.14 -23.67 -12.04
C LEU A 126 4.64 -23.64 -11.75
N ARG A 127 5.05 -23.75 -10.46
CA ARG A 127 6.46 -23.89 -10.07
C ARG A 127 7.20 -25.06 -10.76
N ALA A 128 6.49 -26.12 -11.16
CA ALA A 128 7.08 -27.28 -11.82
C ALA A 128 7.25 -27.08 -13.34
N ILE A 129 6.76 -25.97 -13.90
CA ILE A 129 6.93 -25.62 -15.31
C ILE A 129 8.32 -24.98 -15.47
N THR A 130 9.24 -25.69 -16.10
CA THR A 130 10.62 -25.21 -16.31
C THR A 130 10.79 -24.38 -17.58
N ASP A 131 9.85 -24.46 -18.52
CA ASP A 131 9.87 -23.65 -19.74
C ASP A 131 9.37 -22.24 -19.41
N TRP A 132 10.25 -21.25 -19.54
CA TRP A 132 9.96 -19.86 -19.17
C TRP A 132 8.75 -19.29 -19.91
N ARG A 133 8.66 -19.49 -21.23
CA ARG A 133 7.58 -18.94 -22.04
C ARG A 133 6.21 -19.48 -21.63
N ARG A 134 6.13 -20.76 -21.28
CA ARG A 134 4.90 -21.36 -20.73
C ARG A 134 4.61 -20.85 -19.34
N PHE A 135 5.62 -20.81 -18.46
CA PHE A 135 5.48 -20.33 -17.08
C PHE A 135 4.98 -18.88 -17.04
N SER A 136 5.65 -17.99 -17.77
CA SER A 136 5.42 -16.54 -17.73
C SER A 136 4.01 -16.17 -18.21
N ARG A 137 3.50 -16.85 -19.25
CA ARG A 137 2.10 -16.70 -19.73
C ARG A 137 1.07 -17.18 -18.71
N SER A 138 1.28 -18.35 -18.11
CA SER A 138 0.35 -18.84 -17.08
C SER A 138 0.36 -17.92 -15.87
N TRP A 139 1.55 -17.45 -15.47
CA TRP A 139 1.71 -16.64 -14.29
C TRP A 139 1.19 -15.22 -14.45
N SER A 140 1.39 -14.57 -15.59
CA SER A 140 0.74 -13.28 -15.90
C SER A 140 -0.79 -13.41 -15.91
N GLY A 141 -1.32 -14.55 -16.38
CA GLY A 141 -2.73 -14.90 -16.27
C GLY A 141 -3.22 -15.03 -14.82
N VAL A 142 -2.43 -15.67 -13.96
CA VAL A 142 -2.72 -15.76 -12.51
C VAL A 142 -2.79 -14.38 -11.87
N ILE A 143 -1.82 -13.50 -12.13
CA ILE A 143 -1.79 -12.15 -11.56
C ILE A 143 -3.04 -11.38 -12.00
N ALA A 144 -3.37 -11.40 -13.29
CA ALA A 144 -4.55 -10.73 -13.83
C ALA A 144 -5.84 -11.22 -13.17
N ARG A 145 -6.00 -12.55 -13.06
CA ARG A 145 -7.18 -13.16 -12.42
C ARG A 145 -7.26 -12.84 -10.93
N ALA A 146 -6.13 -12.75 -10.24
CA ALA A 146 -6.10 -12.39 -8.82
C ALA A 146 -6.48 -10.93 -8.59
N ILE A 147 -6.08 -10.01 -9.48
CA ILE A 147 -6.51 -8.60 -9.44
C ILE A 147 -8.01 -8.49 -9.68
N GLU A 148 -8.53 -9.20 -10.67
CA GLU A 148 -9.96 -9.27 -10.95
C GLU A 148 -10.74 -9.76 -9.71
N LEU A 149 -10.29 -10.85 -9.09
CA LEU A 149 -10.89 -11.42 -7.89
C LEU A 149 -10.86 -10.42 -6.73
N SER A 150 -9.72 -9.75 -6.53
CA SER A 150 -9.52 -8.72 -5.51
C SER A 150 -10.51 -7.58 -5.68
N ARG A 151 -10.68 -7.06 -6.91
CA ARG A 151 -11.58 -5.95 -7.21
C ARG A 151 -13.06 -6.30 -7.10
N HIS A 152 -13.46 -7.46 -7.62
CA HIS A 152 -14.87 -7.83 -7.70
C HIS A 152 -15.41 -8.47 -6.43
N HIS A 153 -14.53 -9.14 -5.66
CA HIS A 153 -14.95 -9.95 -4.52
C HIS A 153 -14.24 -9.59 -3.21
N ASN A 154 -13.28 -8.67 -3.22
CA ASN A 154 -12.47 -8.29 -2.05
C ASN A 154 -11.77 -9.51 -1.43
N ILE A 155 -11.20 -10.37 -2.29
CA ILE A 155 -10.49 -11.61 -1.94
C ILE A 155 -9.12 -11.57 -2.61
N GLY A 156 -8.05 -11.69 -1.83
CA GLY A 156 -6.69 -11.91 -2.31
C GLY A 156 -6.29 -13.38 -2.24
N LEU A 157 -5.28 -13.71 -3.04
CA LEU A 157 -4.66 -15.03 -3.14
C LEU A 157 -3.17 -14.90 -2.87
N ASP A 158 -2.55 -15.94 -2.32
CA ASP A 158 -1.09 -16.01 -2.28
C ASP A 158 -0.56 -16.29 -3.68
N LEU A 159 0.07 -15.28 -4.30
CA LEU A 159 0.58 -15.28 -5.66
C LEU A 159 1.86 -16.11 -5.87
N GLY A 160 2.24 -16.93 -4.88
CA GLY A 160 3.29 -17.95 -5.01
C GLY A 160 2.96 -18.98 -6.11
N PRO A 161 3.85 -19.24 -7.09
CA PRO A 161 3.58 -20.18 -8.19
C PRO A 161 3.32 -21.64 -7.77
N ALA A 162 3.64 -21.99 -6.52
CA ALA A 162 3.34 -23.31 -5.97
C ALA A 162 1.87 -23.47 -5.56
N ASN A 163 1.12 -22.37 -5.41
CA ASN A 163 -0.29 -22.37 -5.02
C ASN A 163 -1.25 -22.44 -6.21
N PHE A 164 -0.71 -22.47 -7.43
CA PHE A 164 -1.48 -22.56 -8.67
C PHE A 164 -1.03 -23.78 -9.46
N ALA A 165 -1.98 -24.47 -10.07
CA ALA A 165 -1.71 -25.70 -10.78
C ALA A 165 -2.64 -25.90 -11.99
N ILE A 166 -2.18 -26.71 -12.93
CA ILE A 166 -2.90 -27.10 -14.14
C ILE A 166 -3.00 -28.62 -14.21
N GLU A 167 -3.92 -29.15 -15.01
CA GLU A 167 -3.96 -30.58 -15.28
C GLU A 167 -2.72 -31.01 -16.09
N ALA A 168 -2.18 -32.17 -15.74
CA ALA A 168 -0.99 -32.69 -16.37
C ALA A 168 -1.23 -32.97 -17.88
N GLY A 169 -0.31 -32.51 -18.72
CA GLY A 169 -0.37 -32.72 -20.17
C GLY A 169 -1.20 -31.69 -20.94
N LEU A 170 -1.87 -30.75 -20.26
CA LEU A 170 -2.50 -29.61 -20.93
C LEU A 170 -1.48 -28.51 -21.21
N ASP A 171 -1.75 -27.71 -22.25
CA ASP A 171 -0.98 -26.50 -22.55
C ASP A 171 -1.26 -25.43 -21.47
N PRO A 172 -0.25 -25.00 -20.69
CA PRO A 172 -0.43 -24.01 -19.63
C PRO A 172 -1.00 -22.66 -20.11
N ALA A 173 -0.85 -22.34 -21.39
CA ALA A 173 -1.37 -21.11 -21.98
C ALA A 173 -2.87 -21.18 -22.33
N ALA A 174 -3.43 -22.39 -22.45
CA ALA A 174 -4.83 -22.62 -22.82
C ALA A 174 -5.63 -23.38 -21.74
N ALA A 175 -4.95 -23.96 -20.75
CA ALA A 175 -5.57 -24.70 -19.66
C ALA A 175 -6.10 -23.77 -18.56
N PRO A 176 -7.23 -24.12 -17.92
CA PRO A 176 -7.63 -23.49 -16.66
C PRO A 176 -6.53 -23.64 -15.62
N ILE A 177 -6.25 -22.54 -14.91
CA ILE A 177 -5.31 -22.54 -13.78
C ILE A 177 -6.14 -22.53 -12.50
N TRP A 178 -5.86 -23.51 -11.65
CA TRP A 178 -6.58 -23.72 -10.40
C TRP A 178 -5.72 -23.29 -9.23
N TYR A 179 -6.31 -22.53 -8.31
CA TYR A 179 -5.77 -22.31 -6.98
C TYR A 179 -5.91 -23.59 -6.17
N ILE A 180 -4.83 -24.07 -5.56
CA ILE A 180 -4.82 -25.33 -4.81
C ILE A 180 -4.78 -25.13 -3.29
N ASP A 181 -4.51 -23.91 -2.83
CA ASP A 181 -4.55 -23.57 -1.41
C ASP A 181 -5.99 -23.46 -0.87
N ASP A 182 -6.12 -23.57 0.45
CA ASP A 182 -7.35 -23.41 1.23
C ASP A 182 -7.36 -22.10 2.01
N GLU A 183 -6.32 -21.27 1.87
CA GLU A 183 -6.19 -19.97 2.52
C GLU A 183 -6.53 -18.83 1.55
N LEU A 184 -7.28 -17.85 2.06
CA LEU A 184 -7.68 -16.63 1.36
C LEU A 184 -7.18 -15.43 2.14
N TYR A 185 -6.83 -14.38 1.42
CA TYR A 185 -6.22 -13.17 1.97
C TYR A 185 -7.14 -11.96 1.75
N PRO A 186 -6.89 -10.84 2.43
CA PRO A 186 -7.52 -9.56 2.08
C PRO A 186 -7.28 -9.18 0.61
N ALA A 187 -8.05 -8.24 0.10
CA ALA A 187 -7.89 -7.71 -1.26
C ALA A 187 -6.43 -7.30 -1.52
N LEU A 188 -5.89 -7.72 -2.66
CA LEU A 188 -4.53 -7.43 -3.10
C LEU A 188 -4.30 -5.93 -3.25
N GLU A 189 -3.22 -5.45 -2.62
CA GLU A 189 -2.65 -4.13 -2.82
C GLU A 189 -1.65 -4.14 -3.98
N LEU A 190 -1.36 -2.97 -4.58
CA LEU A 190 -0.41 -2.85 -5.69
C LEU A 190 1.02 -3.28 -5.32
N SER A 191 1.40 -3.09 -4.06
CA SER A 191 2.68 -3.54 -3.50
C SER A 191 2.81 -5.07 -3.47
N GLU A 192 1.72 -5.80 -3.24
CA GLU A 192 1.70 -7.26 -3.23
C GLU A 192 1.77 -7.82 -4.65
N ILE A 193 1.12 -7.15 -5.61
CA ILE A 193 1.23 -7.44 -7.05
C ILE A 193 2.68 -7.21 -7.52
N ALA A 194 3.26 -6.07 -7.16
CA ALA A 194 4.64 -5.75 -7.47
C ALA A 194 5.63 -6.76 -6.86
N ALA A 195 5.43 -7.12 -5.58
CA ALA A 195 6.25 -8.14 -4.91
C ALA A 195 6.13 -9.50 -5.59
N ALA A 196 4.92 -9.90 -6.00
CA ALA A 196 4.74 -11.13 -6.77
C ALA A 196 5.57 -11.08 -8.06
N ILE A 197 5.48 -9.98 -8.82
CA ILE A 197 6.21 -9.75 -10.07
C ILE A 197 7.74 -9.84 -9.85
N VAL A 198 8.28 -9.03 -8.93
CA VAL A 198 9.72 -8.84 -8.76
C VAL A 198 10.40 -10.03 -8.10
N ASN A 199 9.74 -10.72 -7.18
CA ASN A 199 10.33 -11.86 -6.46
C ASN A 199 10.64 -13.06 -7.38
N ARG A 200 10.18 -13.06 -8.64
CA ARG A 200 10.58 -14.07 -9.64
C ARG A 200 11.95 -13.82 -10.26
N ILE A 201 12.42 -12.58 -10.26
CA ILE A 201 13.72 -12.22 -10.86
C ILE A 201 14.87 -13.08 -10.30
N PRO A 202 15.09 -13.15 -8.97
CA PRO A 202 16.18 -13.96 -8.43
C PRO A 202 15.95 -15.47 -8.53
N GLU A 203 14.70 -15.91 -8.77
CA GLU A 203 14.37 -17.33 -8.99
C GLU A 203 14.71 -17.81 -10.40
N GLN A 204 14.98 -16.89 -11.33
CA GLN A 204 15.23 -17.18 -12.74
C GLN A 204 16.56 -16.58 -13.23
N PRO A 205 17.71 -16.98 -12.64
CA PRO A 205 19.01 -16.40 -12.96
C PRO A 205 19.53 -16.73 -14.37
N ALA A 206 18.82 -17.60 -15.11
CA ALA A 206 19.19 -18.01 -16.46
C ALA A 206 18.55 -17.14 -17.57
N LEU A 207 17.62 -16.25 -17.21
CA LEU A 207 16.95 -15.35 -18.15
C LEU A 207 17.79 -14.11 -18.40
N ASP A 208 17.72 -13.61 -19.64
CA ASP A 208 18.34 -12.34 -20.03
C ASP A 208 17.34 -11.18 -20.00
N ASP A 209 17.82 -9.99 -20.35
CA ASP A 209 17.00 -8.78 -20.35
C ASP A 209 15.87 -8.85 -21.39
N ASP A 210 16.06 -9.52 -22.53
CA ASP A 210 15.04 -9.66 -23.56
C ASP A 210 13.87 -10.53 -23.05
N ASP A 211 14.17 -11.60 -22.31
CA ASP A 211 13.16 -12.44 -21.65
C ASP A 211 12.31 -11.64 -20.63
N TRP A 212 12.93 -10.75 -19.86
CA TRP A 212 12.23 -9.90 -18.89
C TRP A 212 11.42 -8.79 -19.56
N TYR A 213 11.95 -8.21 -20.63
CA TYR A 213 11.24 -7.25 -21.47
C TYR A 213 9.98 -7.87 -22.09
N ASP A 214 10.10 -9.05 -22.70
CA ASP A 214 8.97 -9.79 -23.27
C ASP A 214 7.92 -10.14 -22.21
N PHE A 215 8.36 -10.54 -21.02
CA PHE A 215 7.44 -10.78 -19.91
C PHE A 215 6.73 -9.50 -19.46
N GLY A 216 7.42 -8.36 -19.46
CA GLY A 216 6.80 -7.07 -19.17
C GLY A 216 5.69 -6.70 -20.15
N GLN A 217 5.89 -6.96 -21.45
CA GLN A 217 4.87 -6.74 -22.48
C GLN A 217 3.67 -7.68 -22.30
N GLU A 218 3.91 -8.96 -22.00
CA GLU A 218 2.84 -9.93 -21.70
C GLU A 218 2.02 -9.49 -20.47
N LEU A 219 2.69 -9.02 -19.41
CA LEU A 219 2.02 -8.47 -18.24
C LEU A 219 1.19 -7.25 -18.60
N ARG A 220 1.74 -6.30 -19.37
CA ARG A 220 1.01 -5.10 -19.79
C ARG A 220 -0.31 -5.46 -20.44
N GLY A 221 -0.28 -6.32 -21.45
CA GLY A 221 -1.49 -6.72 -22.19
C GLY A 221 -2.55 -7.41 -21.32
N ARG A 222 -2.15 -8.11 -20.25
CA ARG A 222 -3.10 -8.78 -19.34
C ARG A 222 -3.62 -7.90 -18.22
N LEU A 223 -2.82 -6.93 -17.78
CA LEU A 223 -3.16 -6.06 -16.66
C LEU A 223 -3.92 -4.81 -17.11
N GLU A 224 -3.84 -4.42 -18.38
CA GLU A 224 -4.52 -3.24 -18.94
C GLU A 224 -6.04 -3.17 -18.64
N PRO A 225 -6.83 -4.27 -18.73
CA PRO A 225 -8.25 -4.23 -18.36
C PRO A 225 -8.49 -3.91 -16.88
N TYR A 226 -7.47 -4.13 -16.04
CA TYR A 226 -7.55 -4.02 -14.58
C TYR A 226 -6.68 -2.91 -14.02
N ILE A 227 -5.92 -2.16 -14.80
CA ILE A 227 -5.10 -1.03 -14.32
C ILE A 227 -5.49 0.17 -15.14
N ALA A 228 -6.35 1.00 -14.55
CA ALA A 228 -7.06 2.05 -15.26
C ALA A 228 -6.26 3.35 -15.21
N GLY A 229 -5.77 3.74 -16.38
CA GLY A 229 -5.19 5.05 -16.63
C GLY A 229 -3.74 5.21 -16.17
N PRO A 230 -3.06 6.29 -16.63
CA PRO A 230 -1.62 6.48 -16.45
C PRO A 230 -1.16 6.51 -14.98
N TRP A 231 -2.05 6.88 -14.05
CA TRP A 231 -1.75 6.97 -12.63
C TRP A 231 -1.56 5.62 -11.95
N GLN A 232 -2.50 4.67 -12.13
CA GLN A 232 -2.37 3.34 -11.52
C GLN A 232 -1.17 2.57 -12.10
N TRP A 233 -0.87 2.79 -13.37
CA TRP A 233 0.34 2.29 -14.00
C TRP A 233 1.61 2.88 -13.38
N SER A 234 1.63 4.20 -13.18
CA SER A 234 2.76 4.88 -12.53
C SER A 234 2.98 4.37 -11.10
N GLU A 235 1.91 4.15 -10.35
CA GLU A 235 1.97 3.57 -9.01
C GLU A 235 2.53 2.14 -9.04
N LEU A 236 2.04 1.28 -9.94
CA LEU A 236 2.60 -0.06 -10.10
C LEU A 236 4.09 -0.04 -10.48
N PHE A 237 4.52 0.88 -11.34
CA PHE A 237 5.94 1.03 -11.70
C PHE A 237 6.79 1.41 -10.50
N LEU A 238 6.30 2.32 -9.65
CA LEU A 238 6.97 2.70 -8.40
C LEU A 238 7.06 1.50 -7.45
N GLN A 239 5.95 0.80 -7.24
CA GLN A 239 5.91 -0.38 -6.37
C GLN A 239 6.88 -1.47 -6.86
N ILE A 240 6.97 -1.72 -8.16
CA ILE A 240 7.96 -2.65 -8.75
C ILE A 240 9.39 -2.17 -8.49
N GLY A 241 9.64 -0.86 -8.57
CA GLY A 241 10.91 -0.25 -8.23
C GLY A 241 11.29 -0.38 -6.75
N ASP A 242 10.29 -0.39 -5.85
CA ASP A 242 10.48 -0.37 -4.40
C ASP A 242 10.62 -1.76 -3.78
N VAL A 243 10.25 -2.84 -4.48
CA VAL A 243 10.50 -4.20 -3.99
C VAL A 243 12.01 -4.38 -3.79
N PRO A 244 12.49 -4.80 -2.61
CA PRO A 244 13.93 -5.01 -2.40
C PRO A 244 14.50 -6.10 -3.30
N LEU A 245 15.64 -5.83 -3.95
CA LEU A 245 16.35 -6.79 -4.79
C LEU A 245 17.85 -6.47 -4.76
N ALA A 246 18.69 -7.50 -4.91
CA ALA A 246 20.12 -7.28 -5.01
C ALA A 246 20.46 -6.54 -6.31
N ALA A 247 21.41 -5.60 -6.25
CA ALA A 247 21.84 -4.77 -7.38
C ALA A 247 22.28 -5.57 -8.62
N SER A 248 22.68 -6.83 -8.43
CA SER A 248 22.97 -7.77 -9.54
C SER A 248 21.78 -8.06 -10.45
N HIS A 249 20.56 -7.63 -10.10
CA HIS A 249 19.35 -7.84 -10.88
C HIS A 249 18.70 -6.52 -11.35
N ASP A 250 19.39 -5.38 -11.24
CA ASP A 250 18.86 -4.08 -11.63
C ASP A 250 18.54 -4.02 -13.14
N GLU A 251 19.36 -4.67 -13.97
CA GLU A 251 19.17 -4.76 -15.43
C GLU A 251 17.89 -5.53 -15.77
N ALA A 252 17.68 -6.72 -15.20
CA ALA A 252 16.46 -7.50 -15.35
C ALA A 252 15.20 -6.73 -14.93
N ARG A 253 15.26 -5.99 -13.81
CA ARG A 253 14.16 -5.11 -13.36
C ARG A 253 13.91 -3.98 -14.35
N ALA A 254 14.96 -3.34 -14.85
CA ALA A 254 14.84 -2.25 -15.81
C ALA A 254 14.24 -2.74 -17.14
N ALA A 255 14.64 -3.93 -17.61
CA ALA A 255 14.10 -4.57 -18.80
C ALA A 255 12.61 -4.90 -18.63
N LEU A 256 12.23 -5.51 -17.51
CA LEU A 256 10.83 -5.74 -17.12
C LEU A 256 10.02 -4.43 -17.15
N LEU A 257 10.47 -3.38 -16.45
CA LEU A 257 9.79 -2.09 -16.41
C LEU A 257 9.70 -1.44 -17.80
N THR A 258 10.70 -1.67 -18.66
CA THR A 258 10.67 -1.18 -20.04
C THR A 258 9.59 -1.90 -20.84
N GLY A 259 9.48 -3.23 -20.70
CA GLY A 259 8.44 -4.02 -21.35
C GLY A 259 7.02 -3.69 -20.88
N LEU A 260 6.87 -3.33 -19.61
CA LEU A 260 5.58 -2.91 -19.03
C LEU A 260 5.07 -1.55 -19.55
N ARG A 261 5.95 -0.70 -20.11
CA ARG A 261 5.64 0.68 -20.53
C ARG A 261 5.31 0.76 -22.02
N GLU A 262 4.24 1.45 -22.38
CA GLU A 262 3.99 1.83 -23.77
C GLU A 262 4.83 3.04 -24.24
N LEU A 263 4.93 3.23 -25.55
CA LEU A 263 5.45 4.49 -26.13
C LEU A 263 4.65 5.71 -25.63
N ASP A 264 3.33 5.55 -25.46
CA ASP A 264 2.47 6.60 -24.92
C ASP A 264 2.59 6.78 -23.39
N ASP A 265 3.17 5.83 -22.65
CA ASP A 265 3.53 6.05 -21.22
C ASP A 265 4.79 6.93 -21.11
N LYS A 266 5.69 6.88 -22.12
CA LYS A 266 6.79 7.85 -22.27
C LYS A 266 6.25 9.22 -22.69
N VAL A 267 5.18 9.27 -23.50
CA VAL A 267 4.52 10.51 -23.95
C VAL A 267 3.54 11.05 -22.92
N ALA A 268 2.86 10.29 -22.07
CA ALA A 268 2.03 10.85 -20.98
C ALA A 268 2.93 11.53 -19.93
N PHE A 269 4.14 10.98 -19.73
CA PHE A 269 5.20 11.60 -18.96
C PHE A 269 5.83 12.82 -19.68
N ALA A 270 5.93 12.82 -21.02
CA ALA A 270 6.55 13.90 -21.80
C ALA A 270 5.56 14.96 -22.40
N ALA A 271 4.28 14.67 -22.53
CA ALA A 271 3.22 15.49 -23.13
C ALA A 271 2.36 16.18 -22.08
N SER A 272 2.25 15.64 -20.85
CA SER A 272 1.82 16.45 -19.70
C SER A 272 2.79 17.61 -19.44
N SER A 273 4.06 17.46 -19.84
CA SER A 273 5.09 18.51 -19.82
C SER A 273 5.21 19.35 -21.10
N ALA A 274 4.51 19.03 -22.20
CA ALA A 274 4.74 19.68 -23.50
C ALA A 274 3.51 20.21 -24.25
N SER A 275 2.28 20.06 -23.74
CA SER A 275 1.09 20.47 -24.49
C SER A 275 0.34 21.62 -23.81
N GLY A 276 0.54 22.83 -24.35
CA GLY A 276 -0.36 23.94 -24.12
C GLY A 276 -1.72 23.61 -24.73
N TRP A 277 -2.71 23.24 -23.92
CA TRP A 277 -4.06 22.97 -24.40
C TRP A 277 -4.97 24.19 -24.28
N ARG A 278 -5.67 24.44 -25.39
CA ARG A 278 -6.70 25.45 -25.58
C ARG A 278 -7.94 25.13 -24.74
N ILE A 279 -8.51 26.19 -24.17
CA ILE A 279 -9.84 26.22 -23.54
C ILE A 279 -10.87 25.74 -24.57
N VAL A 280 -11.58 24.66 -24.25
CA VAL A 280 -12.79 24.25 -24.95
C VAL A 280 -13.97 24.92 -24.24
N ASP A 281 -14.60 25.84 -24.95
CA ASP A 281 -15.82 26.53 -24.53
C ASP A 281 -16.99 25.53 -24.59
N LEU A 282 -17.51 25.14 -23.42
CA LEU A 282 -18.73 24.35 -23.33
C LEU A 282 -19.90 25.33 -23.26
N GLY A 283 -20.56 25.46 -24.42
CA GLY A 283 -21.69 26.35 -24.65
C GLY A 283 -22.79 26.24 -23.59
N ARG A 284 -23.25 27.42 -23.17
CA ARG A 284 -24.45 27.64 -22.38
C ARG A 284 -25.69 27.34 -23.22
N ASP A 285 -26.58 26.51 -22.69
CA ASP A 285 -28.02 26.58 -22.92
C ASP A 285 -28.72 26.35 -21.57
N ASP A 286 -29.16 27.46 -20.95
CA ASP A 286 -30.50 27.62 -20.37
C ASP A 286 -30.60 28.98 -19.64
N GLU A 287 -31.70 29.68 -19.94
CA GLU A 287 -32.08 31.03 -19.51
C GLU A 287 -32.36 31.17 -17.99
N PRO A 288 -32.40 32.41 -17.46
CA PRO A 288 -32.07 32.72 -16.06
C PRO A 288 -33.26 32.57 -15.11
N ARG A 289 -32.99 32.15 -13.87
CA ARG A 289 -33.90 32.37 -12.73
C ARG A 289 -33.40 33.56 -11.92
N ASP A 290 -34.21 34.61 -11.92
CA ASP A 290 -34.14 35.74 -11.00
C ASP A 290 -34.16 35.27 -9.54
N LEU A 291 -33.13 35.66 -8.79
CA LEU A 291 -33.15 35.77 -7.34
C LEU A 291 -32.41 37.05 -6.96
N ASP A 292 -33.09 38.18 -7.13
CA ASP A 292 -32.80 39.42 -6.41
C ASP A 292 -33.16 39.21 -4.93
N GLU A 293 -32.16 39.08 -4.05
CA GLU A 293 -32.10 39.82 -2.78
C GLU A 293 -30.70 39.67 -2.11
N PRO A 294 -30.15 40.74 -1.50
CA PRO A 294 -28.73 40.85 -1.20
C PRO A 294 -28.37 40.32 0.20
N LEU A 295 -27.44 39.37 0.28
CA LEU A 295 -26.74 39.06 1.53
C LEU A 295 -25.52 39.98 1.67
N ALA A 296 -25.65 40.88 2.65
CA ALA A 296 -24.71 41.88 3.14
C ALA A 296 -23.21 41.60 2.90
N ASN A 297 -22.54 42.61 2.31
CA ASN A 297 -21.10 42.79 2.32
C ASN A 297 -20.54 42.71 3.76
N ALA A 298 -19.82 41.64 4.07
CA ALA A 298 -18.80 41.66 5.11
C ALA A 298 -17.48 42.11 4.45
N ASP A 299 -17.23 43.40 4.62
CA ASP A 299 -15.99 44.15 4.45
C ASP A 299 -14.69 43.29 4.46
N THR A 300 -14.07 43.12 3.27
CA THR A 300 -12.73 42.56 3.09
C THR A 300 -11.67 43.66 2.94
N SER A 301 -11.79 44.75 3.70
CA SER A 301 -10.69 45.71 3.82
C SER A 301 -9.60 45.16 4.75
N HIS A 302 -8.49 44.73 4.14
CA HIS A 302 -7.23 44.53 4.85
C HIS A 302 -6.82 45.85 5.53
N PRO A 303 -6.48 45.84 6.84
CA PRO A 303 -5.82 46.99 7.44
C PRO A 303 -4.40 47.13 6.87
N PRO A 304 -3.86 48.36 6.81
CA PRO A 304 -2.56 48.62 6.22
C PRO A 304 -1.45 47.96 7.04
N THR A 305 -0.45 47.46 6.31
CA THR A 305 0.88 47.01 6.72
C THR A 305 1.37 47.55 8.07
N SER A 306 1.23 46.73 9.12
CA SER A 306 2.09 46.82 10.30
C SER A 306 3.29 45.90 10.07
N SER A 307 4.49 46.41 10.32
CA SER A 307 5.77 45.70 10.24
C SER A 307 5.88 44.58 11.29
N ALA A 308 5.09 43.53 11.16
CA ALA A 308 5.30 42.30 11.89
C ALA A 308 6.56 41.63 11.32
N THR A 309 7.63 41.61 12.10
CA THR A 309 8.85 40.86 11.77
C THR A 309 8.46 39.42 11.40
N GLN A 310 8.86 38.95 10.21
CA GLN A 310 8.62 37.55 9.82
C GLN A 310 9.12 36.62 10.94
N PRO A 311 8.37 35.53 11.24
CA PRO A 311 8.77 34.53 12.24
C PRO A 311 10.19 34.06 11.96
N ALA A 312 11.02 33.98 13.00
CA ALA A 312 12.43 33.67 12.82
C ALA A 312 12.64 32.17 12.59
N LEU A 313 11.87 31.32 13.26
CA LEU A 313 12.03 29.87 13.23
C LEU A 313 10.67 29.16 13.18
N THR A 314 10.38 28.52 12.05
CA THR A 314 9.15 27.75 11.83
C THR A 314 9.40 26.26 12.02
N ALA A 315 8.55 25.57 12.79
CA ALA A 315 8.51 24.11 12.77
C ALA A 315 7.59 23.63 11.62
N VAL A 316 8.12 22.76 10.76
CA VAL A 316 7.38 22.15 9.65
C VAL A 316 7.04 20.71 10.01
N LEU A 317 5.74 20.41 10.05
CA LEU A 317 5.16 19.16 10.53
C LEU A 317 4.30 18.50 9.44
N ALA A 318 4.28 17.17 9.37
CA ALA A 318 3.38 16.41 8.48
C ALA A 318 2.97 15.09 9.13
N ASP A 319 1.86 14.50 8.63
CA ASP A 319 1.50 13.10 8.85
C ASP A 319 1.43 12.73 10.35
N VAL A 320 0.70 13.52 11.15
CA VAL A 320 0.56 13.30 12.61
C VAL A 320 -0.38 12.13 12.91
N HIS A 321 -1.38 11.89 12.04
CA HIS A 321 -2.20 10.68 12.05
C HIS A 321 -2.70 10.26 13.44
N GLY A 322 -3.36 11.17 14.15
CA GLY A 322 -3.96 10.89 15.45
C GLY A 322 -2.97 10.45 16.55
N ASN A 323 -1.66 10.65 16.36
CA ASN A 323 -0.62 10.29 17.32
C ASN A 323 -0.29 11.48 18.23
N LEU A 324 -1.16 11.75 19.20
CA LEU A 324 -1.02 12.88 20.12
C LEU A 324 0.30 12.84 20.91
N ALA A 325 0.75 11.67 21.35
CA ALA A 325 1.98 11.55 22.14
C ALA A 325 3.23 11.96 21.33
N ALA A 326 3.26 11.63 20.04
CA ALA A 326 4.31 12.10 19.13
C ALA A 326 4.23 13.61 18.90
N LEU A 327 3.01 14.14 18.66
CA LEU A 327 2.79 15.57 18.44
C LEU A 327 3.25 16.41 19.64
N GLU A 328 2.86 16.05 20.86
CA GLU A 328 3.28 16.81 22.06
C GLU A 328 4.79 16.76 22.26
N ALA A 329 5.42 15.63 21.99
CA ALA A 329 6.87 15.50 22.09
C ALA A 329 7.60 16.35 21.04
N VAL A 330 7.08 16.44 19.81
CA VAL A 330 7.58 17.37 18.78
C VAL A 330 7.38 18.81 19.20
N ILE A 331 6.19 19.17 19.69
CA ILE A 331 5.90 20.56 20.07
C ILE A 331 6.85 21.02 21.18
N ALA A 332 6.99 20.23 22.24
CA ALA A 332 7.89 20.53 23.34
C ALA A 332 9.36 20.68 22.89
N ALA A 333 9.82 19.82 21.97
CA ALA A 333 11.17 19.89 21.42
C ALA A 333 11.39 21.14 20.54
N ALA A 334 10.41 21.48 19.71
CA ALA A 334 10.44 22.68 18.86
C ALA A 334 10.39 23.98 19.69
N GLU A 335 9.52 24.05 20.70
CA GLU A 335 9.44 25.19 21.62
C GLU A 335 10.76 25.40 22.38
N ALA A 336 11.43 24.32 22.80
CA ALA A 336 12.74 24.39 23.45
C ALA A 336 13.85 24.95 22.52
N GLU A 337 13.69 24.85 21.20
CA GLU A 337 14.57 25.45 20.20
C GLU A 337 14.19 26.91 19.85
N GLY A 338 13.13 27.45 20.46
CA GLY A 338 12.66 28.80 20.23
C GLY A 338 11.80 28.97 18.98
N VAL A 339 11.14 27.89 18.52
CA VAL A 339 10.13 27.97 17.45
C VAL A 339 9.01 28.93 17.85
N ASP A 340 8.66 29.83 16.93
CA ASP A 340 7.64 30.86 17.14
C ASP A 340 6.47 30.75 16.14
N SER A 341 6.52 29.80 15.20
CA SER A 341 5.49 29.57 14.19
C SER A 341 5.47 28.13 13.68
N TRP A 342 4.34 27.71 13.10
CA TRP A 342 4.11 26.33 12.68
C TRP A 342 3.59 26.27 11.26
N LEU A 343 4.16 25.37 10.45
CA LEU A 343 3.67 25.02 9.13
C LEU A 343 3.27 23.53 9.12
N PHE A 344 1.98 23.25 9.00
CA PHE A 344 1.46 21.89 8.98
C PHE A 344 1.08 21.44 7.57
N LEU A 345 1.60 20.29 7.13
CA LEU A 345 1.48 19.78 5.76
C LEU A 345 0.37 18.73 5.58
N GLY A 346 -0.56 18.61 6.54
CA GLY A 346 -1.72 17.73 6.43
C GLY A 346 -1.54 16.36 7.08
N ASP A 347 -2.65 15.61 7.06
CA ASP A 347 -2.88 14.32 7.70
C ASP A 347 -2.77 14.38 9.22
N ALA A 348 -3.66 15.19 9.82
CA ALA A 348 -3.85 15.26 11.25
C ALA A 348 -4.54 14.00 11.79
N VAL A 349 -5.40 13.38 10.97
CA VAL A 349 -6.30 12.29 11.37
C VAL A 349 -5.95 10.96 10.71
N GLY A 350 -6.57 9.89 11.19
CA GLY A 350 -6.38 8.52 10.66
C GLY A 350 -5.19 7.81 11.29
N TYR A 351 -5.15 6.48 11.14
CA TYR A 351 -4.24 5.52 11.77
C TYR A 351 -4.18 5.52 13.31
N GLY A 352 -3.81 6.62 13.96
CA GLY A 352 -3.69 6.73 15.41
C GLY A 352 -5.03 6.97 16.14
N PRO A 353 -5.04 6.81 17.48
CA PRO A 353 -6.28 6.75 18.26
C PRO A 353 -6.82 8.12 18.70
N HIS A 354 -6.03 9.20 18.60
CA HIS A 354 -6.36 10.50 19.20
C HIS A 354 -6.57 11.60 18.13
N SER A 355 -7.31 11.28 17.07
CA SER A 355 -7.53 12.22 15.95
C SER A 355 -8.16 13.54 16.39
N ARG A 356 -9.13 13.50 17.32
CA ARG A 356 -9.81 14.71 17.83
C ARG A 356 -8.84 15.59 18.62
N GLU A 357 -8.07 15.00 19.51
CA GLU A 357 -7.12 15.69 20.38
C GLU A 357 -5.97 16.29 19.56
N VAL A 358 -5.48 15.59 18.54
CA VAL A 358 -4.49 16.12 17.59
C VAL A 358 -5.03 17.36 16.89
N VAL A 359 -6.25 17.32 16.37
CA VAL A 359 -6.88 18.47 15.72
C VAL A 359 -7.02 19.66 16.68
N ALA A 360 -7.53 19.42 17.89
CA ALA A 360 -7.64 20.47 18.90
C ALA A 360 -6.28 21.06 19.27
N ARG A 361 -5.24 20.22 19.35
CA ARG A 361 -3.89 20.65 19.68
C ARG A 361 -3.28 21.49 18.57
N LEU A 362 -3.36 21.06 17.30
CA LEU A 362 -2.89 21.84 16.16
C LEU A 362 -3.61 23.19 16.06
N ALA A 363 -4.93 23.21 16.25
CA ALA A 363 -5.73 24.43 16.24
C ALA A 363 -5.35 25.43 17.34
N SER A 364 -4.74 24.96 18.43
CA SER A 364 -4.29 25.80 19.55
C SER A 364 -2.91 26.45 19.35
N LEU A 365 -2.16 26.03 18.34
CA LEU A 365 -0.79 26.50 18.14
C LEU A 365 -0.76 27.99 17.71
N PRO A 366 0.10 28.81 18.32
CA PRO A 366 0.24 30.21 17.94
C PRO A 366 0.91 30.33 16.56
N ASN A 367 0.52 31.31 15.76
CA ASN A 367 1.11 31.53 14.42
C ASN A 367 1.09 30.27 13.54
N PHE A 368 -0.01 29.52 13.61
CA PHE A 368 -0.23 28.30 12.84
C PHE A 368 -0.66 28.64 11.40
N ALA A 369 0.01 28.01 10.44
CA ALA A 369 -0.43 27.89 9.07
C ALA A 369 -0.47 26.40 8.71
N GLY A 370 -1.49 25.96 7.99
CA GLY A 370 -1.59 24.55 7.64
C GLY A 370 -2.48 24.28 6.45
N ILE A 371 -2.23 23.13 5.82
CA ILE A 371 -3.04 22.54 4.77
C ILE A 371 -3.65 21.23 5.26
N ARG A 372 -4.67 20.74 4.56
CA ARG A 372 -5.22 19.41 4.78
C ARG A 372 -4.52 18.37 3.89
N GLY A 373 -4.36 17.17 4.43
CA GLY A 373 -3.91 16.00 3.67
C GLY A 373 -5.08 15.17 3.15
N ASN A 374 -4.78 14.02 2.54
CA ASN A 374 -5.81 13.14 1.97
C ASN A 374 -6.69 12.51 3.07
N HIS A 375 -6.14 12.15 4.24
CA HIS A 375 -6.95 11.62 5.35
C HIS A 375 -7.88 12.67 5.94
N ASP A 376 -7.41 13.90 6.09
CA ASP A 376 -8.24 15.03 6.55
C ASP A 376 -9.37 15.30 5.55
N HIS A 377 -9.04 15.27 4.25
CA HIS A 377 -9.99 15.46 3.16
C HIS A 377 -11.07 14.37 3.17
N MET A 378 -10.66 13.10 3.24
CA MET A 378 -11.58 11.96 3.29
C MET A 378 -12.51 12.03 4.52
N LEU A 379 -11.98 12.42 5.68
CA LEU A 379 -12.79 12.62 6.87
C LEU A 379 -13.85 13.72 6.66
N CYS A 380 -13.52 14.80 5.97
CA CYS A 380 -14.44 15.94 5.81
C CYS A 380 -15.44 15.79 4.66
N PHE A 381 -15.00 15.23 3.53
CA PHE A 381 -15.71 15.26 2.24
C PHE A 381 -16.07 13.88 1.68
N GLY A 382 -15.61 12.80 2.32
CA GLY A 382 -15.78 11.42 1.83
C GLY A 382 -14.67 11.01 0.86
N GLY A 383 -14.74 9.78 0.36
CA GLY A 383 -13.71 9.21 -0.54
C GLY A 383 -12.97 8.00 0.05
N GLU A 384 -13.40 7.50 1.21
CA GLU A 384 -12.71 6.41 1.93
C GLU A 384 -12.71 5.06 1.18
N HIS A 385 -13.49 4.94 0.11
CA HIS A 385 -13.49 3.77 -0.77
C HIS A 385 -12.22 3.69 -1.62
N GLU A 386 -11.53 4.81 -1.83
CA GLU A 386 -10.23 4.89 -2.51
C GLU A 386 -9.06 4.63 -1.54
N ALA A 387 -9.34 4.60 -0.22
CA ALA A 387 -8.35 4.33 0.80
C ALA A 387 -8.10 2.83 1.00
N ASN A 388 -6.85 2.47 1.31
CA ASN A 388 -6.49 1.13 1.72
C ASN A 388 -7.29 0.66 2.95
N SER A 389 -7.33 -0.65 3.18
CA SER A 389 -8.17 -1.27 4.23
C SER A 389 -7.92 -0.72 5.63
N LEU A 390 -6.65 -0.49 6.00
CA LEU A 390 -6.27 0.02 7.33
C LEU A 390 -6.60 1.53 7.49
N ALA A 391 -6.38 2.32 6.44
CA ALA A 391 -6.77 3.72 6.39
C ALA A 391 -8.29 3.87 6.55
N ARG A 392 -9.08 3.04 5.88
CA ARG A 392 -10.54 3.05 5.98
C ARG A 392 -11.05 2.69 7.38
N VAL A 393 -10.48 1.66 8.01
CA VAL A 393 -10.86 1.27 9.39
C VAL A 393 -10.52 2.37 10.39
N SER A 394 -9.32 2.96 10.28
CA SER A 394 -8.89 4.02 11.19
C SER A 394 -9.62 5.36 10.94
N LEU A 395 -9.93 5.70 9.69
CA LEU A 395 -10.78 6.86 9.35
C LEU A 395 -12.21 6.67 9.87
N ALA A 396 -12.75 5.45 9.83
CA ALA A 396 -14.03 5.15 10.45
C ALA A 396 -14.00 5.35 11.97
N HIS A 397 -12.87 5.00 12.63
CA HIS A 397 -12.66 5.33 14.05
C HIS A 397 -12.61 6.85 14.26
N ALA A 398 -11.76 7.56 13.52
CA ALA A 398 -11.61 9.01 13.62
C ALA A 398 -12.94 9.75 13.39
N ARG A 399 -13.75 9.33 12.42
CA ARG A 399 -15.08 9.89 12.14
C ARG A 399 -16.05 9.70 13.30
N ARG A 400 -15.97 8.61 14.05
CA ARG A 400 -16.82 8.36 15.23
C ARG A 400 -16.43 9.21 16.43
N THR A 401 -15.15 9.54 16.57
CA THR A 401 -14.62 10.24 17.74
C THR A 401 -14.46 11.75 17.53
N MET A 402 -14.40 12.21 16.27
CA MET A 402 -14.30 13.62 15.92
C MET A 402 -15.55 14.40 16.31
N ASP A 403 -15.37 15.60 16.87
CA ASP A 403 -16.47 16.53 17.15
C ASP A 403 -16.68 17.52 15.99
N GLU A 404 -17.83 18.21 16.01
CA GLU A 404 -18.20 19.14 14.94
C GLU A 404 -17.21 20.30 14.82
N ALA A 405 -16.67 20.78 15.94
CA ALA A 405 -15.69 21.86 15.94
C ALA A 405 -14.38 21.45 15.26
N GLY A 406 -13.86 20.25 15.57
CA GLY A 406 -12.66 19.72 14.93
C GLY A 406 -12.85 19.47 13.44
N ARG A 407 -13.99 18.90 13.05
CA ARG A 407 -14.35 18.71 11.63
C ARG A 407 -14.47 20.06 10.90
N ALA A 408 -15.16 21.04 11.50
CA ALA A 408 -15.30 22.37 10.94
C ALA A 408 -13.93 23.05 10.74
N TRP A 409 -13.03 22.93 11.72
CA TRP A 409 -11.67 23.44 11.61
C TRP A 409 -10.89 22.78 10.46
N LEU A 410 -10.92 21.44 10.32
CA LEU A 410 -10.27 20.74 9.21
C LEU A 410 -10.79 21.20 7.83
N MET A 411 -12.09 21.50 7.73
CA MET A 411 -12.67 22.03 6.50
C MET A 411 -12.16 23.43 6.13
N THR A 412 -11.64 24.20 7.09
CA THR A 412 -11.02 25.51 6.82
C THR A 412 -9.62 25.42 6.24
N LEU A 413 -8.94 24.29 6.41
CA LEU A 413 -7.59 24.11 5.88
C LEU A 413 -7.63 23.95 4.35
N PRO A 414 -6.87 24.77 3.60
CA PRO A 414 -6.78 24.65 2.15
C PRO A 414 -5.94 23.43 1.75
N VAL A 415 -5.95 23.10 0.45
CA VAL A 415 -5.15 22.00 -0.13
C VAL A 415 -3.73 22.44 -0.50
N GLU A 416 -3.51 23.75 -0.63
CA GLU A 416 -2.18 24.35 -0.79
C GLU A 416 -2.09 25.66 0.00
N LEU A 417 -0.87 26.03 0.39
CA LEU A 417 -0.54 27.35 0.92
C LEU A 417 0.69 27.90 0.21
N ARG A 418 0.73 29.23 0.07
CA ARG A 418 1.87 29.93 -0.52
C ARG A 418 2.25 31.11 0.35
N GLY A 419 3.54 31.45 0.35
CA GLY A 419 4.01 32.66 1.00
C GLY A 419 5.32 33.18 0.42
N PRO A 420 5.72 34.40 0.77
CA PRO A 420 6.95 35.00 0.29
C PRO A 420 8.18 34.45 1.02
N LEU A 421 9.32 34.41 0.33
CA LEU A 421 10.64 34.38 0.93
C LEU A 421 11.16 35.81 1.18
N ALA A 422 12.31 35.93 1.82
CA ALA A 422 12.91 37.22 2.14
C ALA A 422 13.36 38.02 0.88
N ASP A 423 13.55 37.34 -0.25
CA ASP A 423 13.84 37.96 -1.55
C ASP A 423 12.52 38.11 -2.33
N ASP A 424 12.12 39.34 -2.68
CA ASP A 424 10.77 39.73 -3.16
C ASP A 424 10.26 38.99 -4.42
N ASP A 425 11.12 38.27 -5.15
CA ASP A 425 10.76 37.55 -6.39
C ASP A 425 10.61 36.02 -6.20
N GLN A 426 10.79 35.49 -4.98
CA GLN A 426 10.75 34.04 -4.69
C GLN A 426 9.82 33.73 -3.51
N GLY A 427 9.17 32.56 -3.55
CA GLY A 427 8.18 32.17 -2.56
C GLY A 427 8.42 30.81 -1.91
N TRP A 428 7.39 30.27 -1.29
CA TRP A 428 7.33 28.88 -0.91
C TRP A 428 5.92 28.37 -1.18
N LEU A 429 5.84 27.07 -1.45
CA LEU A 429 4.62 26.31 -1.67
C LEU A 429 4.54 25.23 -0.59
N ALA A 430 3.38 25.02 0.00
CA ALA A 430 3.08 23.87 0.85
C ALA A 430 1.94 23.09 0.21
N VAL A 431 2.18 21.80 -0.02
CA VAL A 431 1.20 20.82 -0.52
C VAL A 431 1.36 19.55 0.29
N HIS A 432 0.35 18.71 0.40
CA HIS A 432 0.49 17.48 1.17
C HIS A 432 1.23 16.42 0.36
N GLY A 433 0.80 16.24 -0.89
CA GLY A 433 1.33 15.23 -1.81
C GLY A 433 2.49 15.77 -2.65
N ALA A 434 2.21 16.15 -3.89
CA ALA A 434 3.23 16.62 -4.83
C ALA A 434 2.86 17.95 -5.49
N PRO A 435 3.82 18.83 -5.82
CA PRO A 435 3.53 20.09 -6.50
C PRO A 435 3.01 19.89 -7.94
N VAL A 436 3.28 18.76 -8.58
CA VAL A 436 2.72 18.43 -9.92
C VAL A 436 1.28 17.93 -9.85
N ASP A 437 0.83 17.48 -8.67
CA ASP A 437 -0.51 16.92 -8.48
C ASP A 437 -1.56 18.03 -8.50
N PRO A 438 -2.59 17.96 -9.38
CA PRO A 438 -3.69 18.92 -9.38
C PRO A 438 -4.51 18.90 -8.08
N ALA A 439 -4.64 17.74 -7.42
CA ALA A 439 -5.36 17.60 -6.16
C ALA A 439 -4.53 18.11 -4.97
N ARG A 440 -3.19 18.21 -5.12
CA ARG A 440 -2.20 18.65 -4.11
C ARG A 440 -1.97 17.69 -2.95
N PHE A 441 -2.66 16.56 -2.87
CA PHE A 441 -2.61 15.65 -1.71
C PHE A 441 -2.66 14.15 -2.06
N THR A 442 -2.68 13.76 -3.34
CA THR A 442 -2.81 12.34 -3.73
C THR A 442 -1.49 11.74 -4.23
N ALA A 443 -0.63 12.54 -4.84
CA ALA A 443 0.62 12.03 -5.40
C ALA A 443 1.78 12.06 -4.39
N TYR A 444 2.68 11.09 -4.52
CA TYR A 444 3.88 10.99 -3.69
C TYR A 444 5.12 11.57 -4.39
N VAL A 445 6.09 12.02 -3.60
CA VAL A 445 7.41 12.44 -4.08
C VAL A 445 8.50 11.60 -3.41
N TYR A 446 9.13 10.71 -4.18
CA TYR A 446 10.21 9.81 -3.79
C TYR A 446 11.48 10.05 -4.61
N SER A 447 12.55 9.31 -4.32
CA SER A 447 13.83 9.33 -5.06
C SER A 447 13.69 9.04 -6.56
N LEU A 448 12.63 8.34 -6.99
CA LEU A 448 12.42 7.99 -8.40
C LEU A 448 11.67 9.07 -9.21
N ASN A 449 10.92 9.97 -8.56
CA ASN A 449 10.07 10.95 -9.26
C ASN A 449 10.28 12.41 -8.80
N PHE A 450 11.18 12.68 -7.86
CA PHE A 450 11.47 14.04 -7.39
C PHE A 450 11.92 14.97 -8.51
N ARG A 451 12.60 14.45 -9.55
CA ARG A 451 13.09 15.26 -10.68
C ARG A 451 11.97 15.96 -11.44
N ALA A 452 10.89 15.24 -11.77
CA ALA A 452 9.74 15.81 -12.45
C ALA A 452 9.06 16.91 -11.60
N ASN A 453 9.02 16.71 -10.29
CA ASN A 453 8.49 17.70 -9.35
C ASN A 453 9.40 18.93 -9.21
N LEU A 454 10.72 18.75 -9.23
CA LEU A 454 11.68 19.85 -9.27
C LEU A 454 11.54 20.66 -10.57
N GLU A 455 11.43 19.99 -11.72
CA GLU A 455 11.23 20.64 -13.02
C GLU A 455 9.93 21.45 -13.07
N HIS A 456 8.84 20.89 -12.55
CA HIS A 456 7.58 21.63 -12.39
C HIS A 456 7.77 22.89 -11.53
N LEU A 457 8.50 22.76 -10.42
CA LEU A 457 8.75 23.85 -9.48
C LEU A 457 9.72 24.92 -10.03
N VAL A 458 10.55 24.61 -11.03
CA VAL A 458 11.43 25.62 -11.68
C VAL A 458 10.62 26.74 -12.33
N ALA A 459 9.45 26.39 -12.89
CA ALA A 459 8.54 27.32 -13.55
C ALA A 459 7.63 28.06 -12.55
N ASP A 460 7.54 27.59 -11.30
CA ASP A 460 6.72 28.20 -10.25
C ASP A 460 7.52 29.27 -9.48
N PRO A 461 6.97 30.47 -9.25
CA PRO A 461 7.62 31.51 -8.44
C PRO A 461 7.99 31.08 -7.02
N ALA A 462 7.35 30.04 -6.47
CA ALA A 462 7.70 29.49 -5.18
C ALA A 462 9.16 29.00 -5.17
N ARG A 463 9.61 28.15 -6.10
CA ARG A 463 10.96 27.52 -6.08
C ARG A 463 11.30 26.67 -4.84
N LEU A 464 10.70 26.90 -3.68
CA LEU A 464 10.77 26.05 -2.49
C LEU A 464 9.40 25.41 -2.25
N CYS A 465 9.34 24.09 -2.14
CA CYS A 465 8.10 23.37 -1.85
C CYS A 465 8.28 22.45 -0.64
N PHE A 466 7.42 22.63 0.36
CA PHE A 466 7.27 21.72 1.49
C PHE A 466 6.16 20.71 1.18
N HIS A 467 6.46 19.42 1.36
CA HIS A 467 5.50 18.34 1.13
C HIS A 467 5.58 17.22 2.19
N GLY A 468 4.57 16.36 2.27
CA GLY A 468 4.48 15.23 3.21
C GLY A 468 4.16 13.92 2.47
N HIS A 469 3.18 13.18 3.00
CA HIS A 469 2.50 12.03 2.37
C HIS A 469 3.32 10.74 2.25
N THR A 470 4.62 10.82 1.94
CA THR A 470 5.51 9.65 1.91
C THR A 470 5.89 9.14 3.29
N HIS A 471 5.83 10.01 4.31
CA HIS A 471 6.29 9.78 5.68
C HIS A 471 7.81 9.58 5.81
N VAL A 472 8.57 9.83 4.74
CA VAL A 472 10.02 9.65 4.69
C VAL A 472 10.68 11.02 4.49
N PRO A 473 11.51 11.50 5.43
CA PRO A 473 12.14 12.80 5.28
C PRO A 473 13.14 12.81 4.12
N ALA A 474 13.11 13.88 3.35
CA ALA A 474 13.94 14.02 2.16
C ALA A 474 14.12 15.50 1.81
N VAL A 475 15.27 15.84 1.23
CA VAL A 475 15.49 17.14 0.57
C VAL A 475 16.05 16.88 -0.82
N TYR A 476 15.39 17.44 -1.83
CA TYR A 476 15.78 17.33 -3.22
C TYR A 476 16.01 18.72 -3.81
N CYS A 477 17.06 18.91 -4.61
CA CYS A 477 17.30 20.19 -5.29
C CYS A 477 17.97 20.02 -6.66
N LEU A 478 17.84 21.02 -7.54
CA LEU A 478 18.58 21.07 -8.81
C LEU A 478 19.96 21.72 -8.61
N ARG A 479 21.03 21.11 -9.12
CA ARG A 479 22.34 21.77 -9.17
C ARG A 479 22.50 22.65 -10.41
N LYS A 480 22.84 23.92 -10.19
CA LYS A 480 23.07 24.95 -11.21
C LYS A 480 24.16 24.59 -12.24
N ALA A 481 25.13 23.75 -11.87
CA ALA A 481 26.27 23.39 -12.74
C ALA A 481 26.00 22.24 -13.73
N ALA A 482 24.91 21.49 -13.57
CA ALA A 482 24.65 20.28 -14.37
C ALA A 482 23.23 20.18 -14.94
N GLY A 483 22.26 20.96 -14.46
CA GLY A 483 20.85 20.76 -14.84
C GLY A 483 20.27 19.41 -14.36
N VAL A 484 20.98 18.72 -13.47
CA VAL A 484 20.60 17.42 -12.90
C VAL A 484 20.03 17.65 -11.51
N GLY A 485 18.87 17.05 -11.23
CA GLY A 485 18.33 16.95 -9.88
C GLY A 485 19.09 15.92 -9.05
N GLU A 486 19.51 16.33 -7.85
CA GLU A 486 20.15 15.47 -6.85
C GLU A 486 19.30 15.41 -5.57
N GLN A 487 19.36 14.27 -4.89
CA GLN A 487 18.94 14.13 -3.52
C GLN A 487 20.12 14.54 -2.63
N LEU A 488 19.86 15.41 -1.64
CA LEU A 488 20.89 15.77 -0.69
C LEU A 488 21.00 14.67 0.38
N GLU A 489 22.22 14.23 0.67
CA GLU A 489 22.46 13.33 1.80
C GLU A 489 22.10 14.04 3.11
N LEU A 490 21.21 13.41 3.86
CA LEU A 490 20.69 13.92 5.12
C LEU A 490 21.39 13.19 6.26
N ASP A 491 22.18 13.92 7.03
CA ASP A 491 22.62 13.48 8.35
C ASP A 491 21.73 14.14 9.41
N GLU A 492 21.42 13.43 10.49
CA GLU A 492 20.68 13.99 11.61
C GLU A 492 21.38 15.24 12.16
N ASP A 493 20.61 16.27 12.50
CA ASP A 493 21.10 17.57 12.99
C ASP A 493 22.00 18.35 12.01
N ARG A 494 22.17 17.89 10.76
CA ARG A 494 22.85 18.65 9.72
C ARG A 494 21.99 19.82 9.29
N GLU A 495 22.53 21.01 9.47
CA GLU A 495 21.93 22.25 8.98
C GLU A 495 22.21 22.41 7.49
N LEU A 496 21.13 22.44 6.70
CA LEU A 496 21.17 22.63 5.26
C LEU A 496 20.79 24.06 4.91
N VAL A 497 21.67 24.76 4.20
CA VAL A 497 21.30 26.03 3.56
C VAL A 497 20.44 25.68 2.34
N LEU A 498 19.18 26.11 2.35
CA LEU A 498 18.23 25.84 1.28
C LEU A 498 18.61 26.66 0.05
N PRO A 499 18.87 26.04 -1.10
CA PRO A 499 19.26 26.77 -2.29
C PRO A 499 18.00 27.33 -2.98
N THR A 500 17.59 28.55 -2.60
CA THR A 500 16.36 29.20 -3.10
C THR A 500 16.47 29.66 -4.55
N ALA A 501 17.70 29.88 -5.04
CA ALA A 501 17.96 30.21 -6.44
C ALA A 501 17.65 29.07 -7.42
N VAL A 502 17.30 27.88 -6.93
CA VAL A 502 16.94 26.69 -7.70
C VAL A 502 15.69 26.04 -7.08
N ALA A 503 15.01 25.19 -7.84
CA ALA A 503 13.91 24.41 -7.30
C ALA A 503 14.40 23.49 -6.16
N THR A 504 13.67 23.46 -5.05
CA THR A 504 13.95 22.64 -3.87
C THR A 504 12.65 22.05 -3.32
N LEU A 505 12.65 20.74 -3.06
CA LEU A 505 11.57 20.00 -2.39
C LEU A 505 12.05 19.59 -0.99
N VAL A 506 11.20 19.77 0.01
CA VAL A 506 11.48 19.41 1.40
C VAL A 506 10.34 18.57 1.95
N ASN A 507 10.67 17.35 2.40
CA ASN A 507 9.80 16.50 3.19
C ASN A 507 10.32 16.42 4.63
N PRO A 508 9.54 16.84 5.64
CA PRO A 508 9.96 16.77 7.04
C PRO A 508 9.90 15.35 7.61
N GLY A 509 9.39 14.38 6.85
CA GLY A 509 9.02 13.05 7.32
C GLY A 509 7.67 13.08 8.06
N SER A 510 7.36 12.00 8.77
CA SER A 510 6.12 11.89 9.52
C SER A 510 6.33 12.07 11.03
N VAL A 511 5.47 12.87 11.65
CA VAL A 511 5.41 13.00 13.11
C VAL A 511 4.85 11.72 13.72
N GLY A 512 3.76 11.18 13.16
CA GLY A 512 2.93 10.19 13.84
C GLY A 512 3.04 8.76 13.33
N GLN A 513 3.54 8.56 12.11
CA GLN A 513 3.67 7.24 11.46
C GLN A 513 4.86 7.21 10.48
N PRO A 514 6.13 7.32 10.94
CA PRO A 514 7.31 7.18 10.07
C PRO A 514 7.31 5.86 9.27
N ARG A 515 7.84 5.88 8.03
CA ARG A 515 7.85 4.71 7.12
C ARG A 515 9.23 4.29 6.60
N ASP A 516 10.29 4.83 7.19
CA ASP A 516 11.66 4.61 6.74
C ASP A 516 12.44 3.60 7.62
N GLY A 517 11.74 2.86 8.49
CA GLY A 517 12.33 1.92 9.43
C GLY A 517 12.83 2.55 10.74
N ASP A 518 12.66 3.86 10.92
CA ASP A 518 12.93 4.55 12.19
C ASP A 518 11.63 4.95 12.88
N ILE A 519 11.41 4.43 14.08
CA ILE A 519 10.20 4.68 14.89
C ILE A 519 10.12 6.09 15.48
N ARG A 520 11.20 6.89 15.41
CA ARG A 520 11.23 8.26 15.93
C ARG A 520 10.38 9.19 15.08
N ALA A 521 9.61 10.06 15.75
CA ALA A 521 8.87 11.13 15.09
C ALA A 521 9.84 12.06 14.33
N SER A 522 9.46 12.45 13.12
CA SER A 522 10.25 13.30 12.23
C SER A 522 9.57 14.64 11.99
N PHE A 523 10.36 15.71 11.98
CA PHE A 523 9.91 17.06 11.64
C PHE A 523 11.08 17.92 11.15
N ALA A 524 10.81 19.14 10.68
CA ALA A 524 11.87 20.09 10.31
C ALA A 524 11.79 21.42 11.07
N LEU A 525 12.95 22.03 11.30
CA LEU A 525 13.09 23.41 11.74
C LEU A 525 13.57 24.26 10.57
N TRP A 526 12.81 25.28 10.20
CA TRP A 526 13.09 26.19 9.10
C TRP A 526 13.35 27.60 9.62
N ASP A 527 14.61 28.01 9.58
CA ASP A 527 15.01 29.40 9.78
C ASP A 527 14.77 30.17 8.48
N ARG A 528 13.73 31.00 8.48
CA ARG A 528 13.29 31.78 7.31
C ARG A 528 14.24 32.91 6.95
N ARG A 529 15.03 33.40 7.91
CA ARG A 529 15.96 34.52 7.70
C ARG A 529 17.29 34.03 7.17
N ALA A 530 17.81 32.95 7.75
CA ALA A 530 19.05 32.34 7.31
C ALA A 530 18.85 31.40 6.10
N MET A 531 17.60 31.10 5.73
CA MET A 531 17.22 30.07 4.76
C MET A 531 17.88 28.73 5.08
N ARG A 532 17.74 28.29 6.33
CA ARG A 532 18.34 27.05 6.80
C ARG A 532 17.28 26.07 7.28
N LEU A 533 17.49 24.80 6.97
CA LEU A 533 16.64 23.71 7.37
C LEU A 533 17.43 22.73 8.24
N ARG A 534 16.83 22.27 9.34
CA ARG A 534 17.33 21.14 10.13
C ARG A 534 16.23 20.10 10.24
N LEU A 535 16.48 18.88 9.77
CA LEU A 535 15.59 17.74 10.02
C LEU A 535 15.88 17.18 11.40
N ARG A 536 14.83 16.87 12.15
CA ARG A 536 14.91 16.42 13.54
C ARG A 536 14.13 15.13 13.71
N ARG A 537 14.74 14.22 14.46
CA ARG A 537 14.13 12.96 14.91
C ARG A 537 14.06 12.96 16.43
N LEU A 538 12.93 12.51 16.98
CA LEU A 538 12.79 12.39 18.42
C LEU A 538 12.02 11.15 18.85
N ARG A 539 12.41 10.60 20.01
CA ARG A 539 11.66 9.52 20.65
C ARG A 539 10.49 10.10 21.41
N TYR A 540 9.32 9.50 21.20
CA TYR A 540 8.13 9.80 21.96
C TYR A 540 7.67 8.54 22.72
N PRO A 541 6.70 8.66 23.65
CA PRO A 541 6.14 7.52 24.38
C PRO A 541 5.33 6.56 23.49
N LEU A 542 6.00 5.82 22.61
CA LEU A 542 5.38 4.88 21.66
C LEU A 542 4.39 3.92 22.34
N SER A 543 4.75 3.40 23.52
CA SER A 543 3.90 2.49 24.30
C SER A 543 2.57 3.11 24.74
N GLN A 544 2.50 4.44 24.91
CA GLN A 544 1.25 5.11 25.22
C GLN A 544 0.33 5.12 23.99
N THR A 545 0.88 5.41 22.82
CA THR A 545 0.13 5.37 21.56
C THR A 545 -0.35 3.96 21.25
N THR A 546 0.52 2.95 21.30
CA THR A 546 0.14 1.57 21.00
C THR A 546 -0.90 1.02 21.98
N ALA A 547 -0.76 1.31 23.28
CA ALA A 547 -1.78 0.94 24.27
C ALA A 547 -3.14 1.60 24.00
N ALA A 548 -3.15 2.88 23.63
CA ALA A 548 -4.37 3.59 23.26
C ALA A 548 -5.00 3.04 21.96
N MET A 549 -4.18 2.63 20.99
CA MET A 549 -4.66 2.00 19.75
C MET A 549 -5.37 0.66 20.03
N VAL A 550 -4.79 -0.18 20.88
CA VAL A 550 -5.40 -1.44 21.33
C VAL A 550 -6.71 -1.17 22.08
N ALA A 551 -6.71 -0.21 23.01
CA ALA A 551 -7.91 0.16 23.76
C ALA A 551 -9.03 0.72 22.86
N ALA A 552 -8.66 1.40 21.76
CA ALA A 552 -9.58 1.93 20.75
C ALA A 552 -10.11 0.87 19.77
N GLY A 553 -9.62 -0.36 19.84
CA GLY A 553 -9.97 -1.45 18.93
C GLY A 553 -9.46 -1.25 17.50
N LEU A 554 -8.34 -0.54 17.34
CA LEU A 554 -7.67 -0.41 16.04
C LEU A 554 -6.96 -1.72 15.67
N PRO A 555 -6.81 -2.03 14.36
CA PRO A 555 -6.15 -3.25 13.90
C PRO A 555 -4.72 -3.42 14.44
N ASP A 556 -4.36 -4.65 14.82
CA ASP A 556 -3.01 -5.00 15.30
C ASP A 556 -1.93 -4.65 14.26
N ASP A 557 -2.25 -4.74 12.96
CA ASP A 557 -1.32 -4.36 11.89
C ASP A 557 -0.90 -2.89 11.96
N LEU A 558 -1.77 -1.99 12.39
CA LEU A 558 -1.43 -0.58 12.58
C LEU A 558 -0.51 -0.38 13.78
N VAL A 559 -0.69 -1.18 14.83
CA VAL A 559 0.16 -1.16 16.02
C VAL A 559 1.56 -1.65 15.63
N ALA A 560 1.63 -2.80 14.95
CA ALA A 560 2.90 -3.39 14.50
C ALA A 560 3.67 -2.46 13.56
N ARG A 561 2.98 -1.79 12.63
CA ARG A 561 3.58 -0.78 11.72
C ARG A 561 4.30 0.33 12.48
N LEU A 562 3.68 0.85 13.53
CA LEU A 562 4.27 1.91 14.35
C LEU A 562 5.51 1.43 15.14
N GLU A 563 5.52 0.17 15.56
CA GLU A 563 6.65 -0.44 16.29
C GLU A 563 7.86 -0.74 15.40
N ILE A 564 7.68 -0.79 14.08
CA ILE A 564 8.76 -1.05 13.11
C ILE A 564 9.06 0.14 12.18
N GLY A 565 8.27 1.21 12.25
CA GLY A 565 8.39 2.40 11.40
C GLY A 565 8.12 2.13 9.92
N ARG A 566 6.97 1.49 9.60
CA ARG A 566 6.57 1.14 8.22
C ARG A 566 5.12 1.42 7.89
#